data_AF-A0A1M6CU28-F1
#
_entry.id   AF-A0A1M6CU28-F1
#
_cell.length_a   1.000
_cell.length_b   1.000
_cell.length_c   1.000
_cell.angle_alpha   90.00
_cell.angle_beta   90.00
_cell.angle_gamma   90.00
#
_symmetry.space_group_name_H-M   'P 1'
#
loop_
_entity.id
_entity.type
_entity.pdbx_description
1 polymer ?
#
loop_
_entity_poly.entity_id
_entity_poly.type
_entity_poly.pdbx_seq_one_letter_code
_entity_poly.pdbx_strand_id
1 'polypeptide(L)'
;MKLSTLLLTTLTLASPVYAATTYTGPVGGDILDGANWDNGVPDNSNLGTVATDAVWSGNLQDVDFTITGGATLTRGSDFIPDFRGDTDIVIDNGTMNISTGAGTRVLRVRNTASITINDGGNLILPTTRNLELFNTASVIMNGGTLVASGFNVGNISDSEHSFLTISGGLVDLNSTFTPTGFINFTSGSTGALDIAAADQSYYEGLWASGGLRYDGANSGTFADHFEVTGGVLTAVAVPEPSSTALLGFAGLFLLAKRRR
;
A
#
# COMPACT_ATOMS: atom_id res chain seq x y z
N MET A 1 22.15 10.20 -52.22
CA MET A 1 21.52 9.55 -51.04
C MET A 1 20.48 10.48 -50.47
N LYS A 2 19.20 10.09 -50.50
CA LYS A 2 18.10 10.83 -49.82
C LYS A 2 17.87 10.15 -48.47
N LEU A 3 17.99 10.91 -47.38
CA LEU A 3 17.63 10.46 -46.03
C LEU A 3 16.10 10.50 -45.92
N SER A 4 15.48 9.35 -45.68
CA SER A 4 14.04 9.24 -45.42
C SER A 4 13.80 9.47 -43.93
N THR A 5 13.09 10.53 -43.57
CA THR A 5 12.65 10.81 -42.20
C THR A 5 11.60 9.80 -41.78
N LEU A 6 11.93 8.93 -40.82
CA LEU A 6 10.98 8.01 -40.19
C LEU A 6 10.18 8.79 -39.15
N LEU A 7 8.89 9.02 -39.43
CA LEU A 7 7.96 9.65 -38.49
C LEU A 7 7.54 8.59 -37.46
N LEU A 8 8.12 8.66 -36.26
CA LEU A 8 7.74 7.81 -35.13
C LEU A 8 6.40 8.31 -34.57
N THR A 9 5.30 7.65 -34.95
CA THR A 9 3.98 7.93 -34.38
C THR A 9 3.93 7.26 -33.00
N THR A 10 3.96 8.06 -31.93
CA THR A 10 3.69 7.60 -30.57
C THR A 10 2.23 7.15 -30.50
N LEU A 11 2.02 5.84 -30.56
CA LEU A 11 0.72 5.23 -30.30
C LEU A 11 0.48 5.30 -28.79
N THR A 12 -0.20 6.35 -28.33
CA THR A 12 -0.71 6.39 -26.95
C THR A 12 -1.79 5.31 -26.84
N LEU A 13 -1.47 4.20 -26.20
CA LEU A 13 -2.46 3.23 -25.74
C LEU A 13 -3.42 3.99 -24.83
N ALA A 14 -4.60 4.32 -25.33
CA ALA A 14 -5.66 4.88 -24.51
C ALA A 14 -6.09 3.78 -23.54
N SER A 15 -5.79 3.97 -22.25
CA SER A 15 -6.33 3.11 -21.20
C SER A 15 -7.86 3.11 -21.30
N PRO A 16 -8.52 1.96 -21.06
CA PRO A 16 -9.98 1.93 -21.03
C PRO A 16 -10.49 2.95 -20.02
N VAL A 17 -11.41 3.81 -20.46
CA VAL A 17 -12.15 4.71 -19.57
C VAL A 17 -13.21 3.84 -18.89
N TYR A 18 -12.91 3.37 -17.69
CA TYR A 18 -13.90 2.70 -16.85
C TYR A 18 -15.02 3.70 -16.53
N ALA A 19 -16.26 3.21 -16.49
CA ALA A 19 -17.34 4.01 -15.90
C ALA A 19 -16.97 4.24 -14.43
N ALA A 20 -17.24 5.43 -13.91
CA ALA A 20 -17.05 5.72 -12.50
C ALA A 20 -18.41 5.96 -11.87
N THR A 21 -18.57 5.55 -10.62
CA THR A 21 -19.73 5.84 -9.81
C THR A 21 -19.34 6.56 -8.52
N THR A 22 -20.16 7.49 -8.10
CA THR A 22 -19.99 8.25 -6.87
C THR A 22 -21.04 7.85 -5.86
N TYR A 23 -20.62 7.66 -4.62
CA TYR A 23 -21.53 7.49 -3.50
C TYR A 23 -22.30 8.79 -3.27
N THR A 24 -23.62 8.75 -3.46
CA THR A 24 -24.55 9.86 -3.26
C THR A 24 -25.51 9.61 -2.11
N GLY A 25 -25.34 8.49 -1.39
CA GLY A 25 -26.15 8.15 -0.23
C GLY A 25 -26.00 9.15 0.92
N PRO A 26 -26.90 9.10 1.91
CA PRO A 26 -26.79 9.92 3.11
C PRO A 26 -25.55 9.53 3.94
N VAL A 27 -25.19 10.39 4.89
CA VAL A 27 -24.19 10.05 5.92
C VAL A 27 -24.60 8.76 6.64
N GLY A 28 -23.69 7.79 6.68
CA GLY A 28 -23.90 6.48 7.30
C GLY A 28 -24.80 5.54 6.49
N GLY A 29 -25.14 5.88 5.24
CA GLY A 29 -25.75 4.93 4.31
C GLY A 29 -24.76 3.84 3.88
N ASP A 30 -25.32 2.71 3.41
CA ASP A 30 -24.54 1.52 3.08
C ASP A 30 -24.00 1.57 1.65
N ILE A 31 -22.71 1.34 1.48
CA ILE A 31 -22.06 1.27 0.17
C ILE A 31 -22.47 0.04 -0.64
N LEU A 32 -23.12 -0.96 -0.02
CA LEU A 32 -23.67 -2.12 -0.73
C LEU A 32 -25.09 -1.91 -1.24
N ASP A 33 -25.74 -0.79 -0.88
CA ASP A 33 -27.05 -0.42 -1.42
C ASP A 33 -26.89 0.40 -2.70
N GLY A 34 -27.31 -0.18 -3.83
CA GLY A 34 -27.22 0.47 -5.14
C GLY A 34 -27.99 1.78 -5.25
N ALA A 35 -28.97 2.05 -4.38
CA ALA A 35 -29.66 3.33 -4.34
C ALA A 35 -28.79 4.49 -3.80
N ASN A 36 -27.69 4.16 -3.12
CA ASN A 36 -26.73 5.13 -2.60
C ASN A 36 -25.64 5.51 -3.62
N TRP A 37 -25.76 5.05 -4.87
CA TRP A 37 -24.80 5.31 -5.94
C TRP A 37 -25.49 5.95 -7.14
N ASP A 38 -24.80 6.90 -7.77
CA ASP A 38 -25.31 7.57 -8.97
C ASP A 38 -25.36 6.67 -10.21
N ASN A 39 -24.54 5.61 -10.24
CA ASN A 39 -24.37 4.70 -11.35
C ASN A 39 -24.18 3.25 -10.87
N GLY A 40 -24.94 2.84 -9.87
CA GLY A 40 -24.91 1.48 -9.32
C GLY A 40 -23.73 1.20 -8.40
N VAL A 41 -23.75 0.05 -7.72
CA VAL A 41 -22.67 -0.36 -6.81
C VAL A 41 -21.37 -0.53 -7.60
N PRO A 42 -20.21 -0.15 -7.04
CA PRO A 42 -18.92 -0.32 -7.70
C PRO A 42 -18.57 -1.78 -7.97
N ASP A 43 -17.84 -2.01 -9.05
CA ASP A 43 -17.22 -3.28 -9.43
C ASP A 43 -15.92 -3.05 -10.20
N ASN A 44 -15.26 -4.11 -10.65
CA ASN A 44 -14.01 -4.06 -11.42
C ASN A 44 -14.09 -3.36 -12.79
N SER A 45 -15.29 -2.98 -13.22
CA SER A 45 -15.56 -2.25 -14.46
C SER A 45 -16.19 -0.87 -14.23
N ASN A 46 -16.65 -0.61 -13.00
CA ASN A 46 -17.34 0.59 -12.55
C ASN A 46 -16.75 1.08 -11.21
N LEU A 47 -15.68 1.87 -11.27
CA LEU A 47 -14.93 2.24 -10.06
C LEU A 47 -15.72 3.22 -9.18
N GLY A 48 -15.73 2.97 -7.88
CA GLY A 48 -16.45 3.78 -6.89
C GLY A 48 -15.63 4.92 -6.29
N THR A 49 -16.28 6.02 -5.95
CA THR A 49 -15.72 7.06 -5.05
C THR A 49 -16.65 7.34 -3.88
N VAL A 50 -16.11 7.22 -2.66
CA VAL A 50 -16.79 7.53 -1.40
C VAL A 50 -16.17 8.80 -0.81
N ALA A 51 -16.84 9.93 -0.96
CA ALA A 51 -16.41 11.24 -0.46
C ALA A 51 -17.33 11.79 0.66
N THR A 52 -18.17 10.93 1.23
CA THR A 52 -19.06 11.23 2.36
C THR A 52 -19.03 10.04 3.30
N ASP A 53 -19.16 10.29 4.61
CA ASP A 53 -19.18 9.23 5.62
C ASP A 53 -20.23 8.17 5.30
N ALA A 54 -19.82 6.91 5.30
CA ALA A 54 -20.64 5.80 4.88
C ALA A 54 -20.38 4.57 5.75
N VAL A 55 -21.19 3.53 5.57
CA VAL A 55 -20.97 2.22 6.17
C VAL A 55 -20.88 1.12 5.13
N TRP A 56 -20.30 -0.02 5.49
CA TRP A 56 -20.47 -1.27 4.74
C TRP A 56 -20.96 -2.36 5.68
N SER A 57 -21.98 -3.13 5.25
CA SER A 57 -22.65 -4.12 6.11
C SER A 57 -22.38 -5.59 5.75
N GLY A 58 -21.51 -5.85 4.78
CA GLY A 58 -21.22 -7.20 4.29
C GLY A 58 -19.81 -7.38 3.71
N ASN A 59 -19.52 -8.59 3.23
CA ASN A 59 -18.25 -8.88 2.56
C ASN A 59 -18.15 -8.15 1.23
N LEU A 60 -16.93 -7.81 0.82
CA LEU A 60 -16.65 -7.19 -0.47
C LEU A 60 -16.05 -8.23 -1.40
N GLN A 61 -16.58 -8.32 -2.61
CA GLN A 61 -16.11 -9.25 -3.63
C GLN A 61 -16.20 -8.59 -5.00
N ASP A 62 -15.06 -8.47 -5.68
CA ASP A 62 -14.92 -7.85 -6.99
C ASP A 62 -15.44 -6.40 -7.01
N VAL A 63 -15.18 -5.66 -5.91
CA VAL A 63 -15.62 -4.28 -5.68
C VAL A 63 -14.42 -3.36 -5.57
N ASP A 64 -14.38 -2.31 -6.40
CA ASP A 64 -13.27 -1.36 -6.42
C ASP A 64 -13.76 0.04 -6.08
N PHE A 65 -13.18 0.67 -5.05
CA PHE A 65 -13.50 2.06 -4.74
C PHE A 65 -12.39 2.81 -4.00
N THR A 66 -12.47 4.13 -4.09
CA THR A 66 -11.62 5.07 -3.35
C THR A 66 -12.41 5.75 -2.24
N ILE A 67 -11.88 5.78 -1.03
CA ILE A 67 -12.36 6.62 0.08
C ILE A 67 -11.53 7.90 0.07
N THR A 68 -12.19 9.07 -0.01
CA THR A 68 -11.50 10.36 -0.15
C THR A 68 -12.18 11.52 0.56
N GLY A 69 -11.59 12.72 0.45
CA GLY A 69 -12.19 13.97 0.92
C GLY A 69 -12.38 14.06 2.43
N GLY A 70 -11.61 13.29 3.21
CA GLY A 70 -11.75 13.15 4.66
C GLY A 70 -12.88 12.22 5.10
N ALA A 71 -13.57 11.55 4.17
CA ALA A 71 -14.67 10.66 4.49
C ALA A 71 -14.21 9.46 5.32
N THR A 72 -15.08 9.00 6.20
CA THR A 72 -14.90 7.78 6.98
C THR A 72 -15.86 6.69 6.51
N LEU A 73 -15.31 5.59 6.00
CA LEU A 73 -16.06 4.35 5.80
C LEU A 73 -15.97 3.52 7.09
N THR A 74 -17.11 3.21 7.69
CA THR A 74 -17.19 2.49 8.99
C THR A 74 -17.91 1.15 8.86
N ARG A 75 -17.44 0.11 9.55
CA ARG A 75 -18.13 -1.19 9.53
C ARG A 75 -19.52 -1.07 10.17
N GLY A 76 -20.57 -1.40 9.41
CA GLY A 76 -21.98 -1.17 9.79
C GLY A 76 -22.63 -2.28 10.63
N SER A 77 -22.05 -3.48 10.70
CA SER A 77 -22.64 -4.64 11.38
C SER A 77 -21.59 -5.57 12.01
N ASP A 78 -22.02 -6.52 12.85
CA ASP A 78 -21.15 -7.52 13.46
C ASP A 78 -20.94 -8.71 12.49
N PHE A 79 -19.92 -8.59 11.66
CA PHE A 79 -19.42 -9.65 10.79
C PHE A 79 -17.89 -9.59 10.73
N ILE A 80 -17.28 -10.65 10.21
CA ILE A 80 -15.85 -10.68 9.89
C ILE A 80 -15.71 -10.11 8.48
N PRO A 81 -15.17 -8.87 8.30
CA PRO A 81 -14.97 -8.32 6.97
C PRO A 81 -14.03 -9.20 6.18
N ASP A 82 -14.44 -9.52 4.96
CA ASP A 82 -13.70 -10.40 4.06
C ASP A 82 -13.72 -9.79 2.67
N PHE A 83 -12.55 -9.35 2.20
CA PHE A 83 -12.32 -8.77 0.88
C PHE A 83 -11.72 -9.85 -0.01
N ARG A 84 -12.37 -10.13 -1.14
CA ARG A 84 -12.10 -11.30 -1.98
C ARG A 84 -12.17 -11.00 -3.46
N GLY A 85 -11.71 -11.96 -4.25
CA GLY A 85 -11.69 -11.83 -5.70
C GLY A 85 -10.70 -10.73 -6.08
N ASP A 86 -11.12 -9.86 -6.97
CA ASP A 86 -10.37 -8.69 -7.46
C ASP A 86 -10.92 -7.42 -6.81
N THR A 87 -10.93 -7.36 -5.48
CA THR A 87 -11.40 -6.18 -4.71
C THR A 87 -10.23 -5.27 -4.42
N ASP A 88 -10.23 -4.06 -4.96
CA ASP A 88 -9.20 -3.04 -4.73
C ASP A 88 -9.76 -1.83 -3.98
N ILE A 89 -9.31 -1.66 -2.74
CA ILE A 89 -9.70 -0.52 -1.91
C ILE A 89 -8.57 0.49 -1.86
N VAL A 90 -8.85 1.73 -2.26
CA VAL A 90 -7.92 2.86 -2.13
C VAL A 90 -8.40 3.79 -1.02
N ILE A 91 -7.50 4.14 -0.10
CA ILE A 91 -7.76 5.13 0.96
C ILE A 91 -6.87 6.34 0.66
N ASP A 92 -7.47 7.37 0.06
CA ASP A 92 -6.78 8.55 -0.44
C ASP A 92 -7.31 9.82 0.25
N ASN A 93 -6.61 10.26 1.30
CA ASN A 93 -7.09 11.31 2.19
C ASN A 93 -8.46 10.99 2.83
N GLY A 94 -8.70 9.72 3.17
CA GLY A 94 -9.91 9.23 3.84
C GLY A 94 -9.60 8.30 5.01
N THR A 95 -10.62 7.69 5.61
CA THR A 95 -10.44 6.70 6.69
C THR A 95 -11.30 5.46 6.46
N MET A 96 -10.71 4.27 6.55
CA MET A 96 -11.46 3.02 6.73
C MET A 96 -11.31 2.56 8.19
N ASN A 97 -12.44 2.40 8.88
CA ASN A 97 -12.46 2.11 10.31
C ASN A 97 -13.22 0.81 10.63
N ILE A 98 -12.51 -0.17 11.20
CA ILE A 98 -13.06 -1.48 11.59
C ILE A 98 -13.25 -1.58 13.12
N SER A 99 -12.98 -0.49 13.85
CA SER A 99 -13.02 -0.45 15.32
C SER A 99 -14.40 -0.64 15.96
N THR A 100 -15.48 -0.50 15.20
CA THR A 100 -16.86 -0.49 15.72
C THR A 100 -17.52 -1.88 15.63
N GLY A 101 -18.00 -2.41 16.76
CA GLY A 101 -18.86 -3.61 16.85
C GLY A 101 -18.40 -4.60 17.93
N ALA A 102 -19.35 -5.30 18.57
CA ALA A 102 -19.04 -6.49 19.34
C ALA A 102 -18.37 -7.54 18.41
N GLY A 103 -17.53 -8.45 18.92
CA GLY A 103 -17.00 -9.53 18.08
C GLY A 103 -15.87 -9.16 17.10
N THR A 104 -15.04 -8.17 17.42
CA THR A 104 -13.86 -7.74 16.64
C THR A 104 -12.88 -8.89 16.39
N ARG A 105 -13.02 -9.56 15.24
CA ARG A 105 -12.40 -10.87 15.04
C ARG A 105 -11.31 -10.92 13.98
N VAL A 106 -11.34 -10.06 12.95
CA VAL A 106 -10.28 -9.83 11.93
C VAL A 106 -10.87 -9.22 10.63
N LEU A 107 -10.15 -8.33 9.95
CA LEU A 107 -10.32 -8.06 8.52
C LEU A 107 -9.50 -9.06 7.73
N ARG A 108 -10.15 -9.75 6.79
CA ARG A 108 -9.50 -10.69 5.87
C ARG A 108 -9.38 -10.07 4.50
N VAL A 109 -8.21 -10.19 3.91
CA VAL A 109 -7.95 -9.82 2.52
C VAL A 109 -7.40 -11.06 1.82
N ARG A 110 -8.01 -11.46 0.71
CA ARG A 110 -7.77 -12.77 0.08
C ARG A 110 -7.65 -12.66 -1.43
N ASN A 111 -6.98 -13.64 -2.02
CA ASN A 111 -6.81 -13.76 -3.47
C ASN A 111 -6.00 -12.56 -4.01
N THR A 112 -6.49 -11.87 -5.04
CA THR A 112 -5.82 -10.70 -5.61
C THR A 112 -6.27 -9.38 -4.95
N ALA A 113 -7.19 -9.44 -3.99
CA ALA A 113 -7.68 -8.24 -3.32
C ALA A 113 -6.55 -7.46 -2.64
N SER A 114 -6.64 -6.14 -2.73
CA SER A 114 -5.62 -5.24 -2.23
C SER A 114 -6.21 -4.07 -1.44
N ILE A 115 -5.38 -3.49 -0.57
CA ILE A 115 -5.67 -2.22 0.08
C ILE A 115 -4.49 -1.28 -0.17
N THR A 116 -4.75 -0.15 -0.81
CA THR A 116 -3.77 0.92 -1.04
C THR A 116 -4.05 2.09 -0.12
N ILE A 117 -3.05 2.58 0.60
CA ILE A 117 -3.14 3.72 1.51
C ILE A 117 -2.22 4.81 0.97
N ASN A 118 -2.82 5.90 0.52
CA ASN A 118 -2.12 7.08 0.02
C ASN A 118 -1.99 8.15 1.11
N ASP A 119 -1.37 9.28 0.77
CA ASP A 119 -1.20 10.42 1.67
C ASP A 119 -2.53 10.87 2.31
N GLY A 120 -2.49 11.10 3.63
CA GLY A 120 -3.68 11.45 4.42
C GLY A 120 -4.67 10.29 4.64
N GLY A 121 -4.49 9.14 4.00
CA GLY A 121 -5.32 7.95 4.17
C GLY A 121 -5.06 7.24 5.49
N ASN A 122 -6.09 6.66 6.10
CA ASN A 122 -5.98 5.92 7.36
C ASN A 122 -6.74 4.59 7.32
N LEU A 123 -6.05 3.49 7.62
CA LEU A 123 -6.67 2.20 7.92
C LEU A 123 -6.54 1.91 9.41
N ILE A 124 -7.66 1.89 10.12
CA ILE A 124 -7.70 1.77 11.58
C ILE A 124 -8.31 0.43 11.99
N LEU A 125 -7.45 -0.40 12.58
CA LEU A 125 -7.73 -1.75 13.03
C LEU A 125 -7.26 -1.88 14.50
N PRO A 126 -8.02 -1.48 15.53
CA PRO A 126 -7.48 -1.31 16.88
C PRO A 126 -7.68 -2.50 17.85
N THR A 127 -8.22 -3.62 17.40
CA THR A 127 -8.53 -4.79 18.26
C THR A 127 -7.38 -5.81 18.35
N THR A 128 -7.49 -6.97 18.98
CA THR A 128 -6.31 -7.84 19.24
C THR A 128 -5.99 -8.88 18.14
N ARG A 129 -6.74 -8.89 17.02
CA ARG A 129 -6.55 -9.78 15.84
C ARG A 129 -7.23 -9.17 14.62
N ASN A 130 -6.52 -8.38 13.80
CA ASN A 130 -7.26 -7.45 12.95
C ASN A 130 -6.96 -7.47 11.47
N LEU A 131 -5.81 -7.99 11.04
CA LEU A 131 -5.53 -8.15 9.61
C LEU A 131 -5.03 -9.56 9.35
N GLU A 132 -5.74 -10.29 8.49
CA GLU A 132 -5.34 -11.59 7.96
C GLU A 132 -5.24 -11.48 6.42
N LEU A 133 -4.02 -11.58 5.90
CA LEU A 133 -3.76 -11.62 4.46
C LEU A 133 -3.62 -13.08 4.01
N PHE A 134 -4.27 -13.46 2.90
CA PHE A 134 -4.22 -14.81 2.34
C PHE A 134 -3.88 -14.81 0.85
N ASN A 135 -3.26 -15.90 0.37
CA ASN A 135 -2.88 -16.09 -1.02
C ASN A 135 -1.94 -14.95 -1.50
N THR A 136 -2.36 -14.16 -2.49
CA THR A 136 -1.62 -13.03 -3.08
C THR A 136 -2.16 -11.68 -2.62
N ALA A 137 -2.91 -11.62 -1.52
CA ALA A 137 -3.45 -10.37 -1.01
C ALA A 137 -2.32 -9.45 -0.53
N SER A 138 -2.49 -8.14 -0.70
CA SER A 138 -1.46 -7.16 -0.36
C SER A 138 -2.01 -5.89 0.25
N VAL A 139 -1.20 -5.27 1.09
CA VAL A 139 -1.35 -3.87 1.49
C VAL A 139 -0.22 -3.05 0.86
N ILE A 140 -0.57 -1.91 0.27
CA ILE A 140 0.37 -1.00 -0.39
C ILE A 140 0.30 0.34 0.34
N MET A 141 1.42 0.74 0.93
CA MET A 141 1.57 2.01 1.64
C MET A 141 2.34 2.99 0.76
N ASN A 142 1.62 3.93 0.17
CA ASN A 142 2.20 5.08 -0.53
C ASN A 142 2.33 6.30 0.39
N GLY A 143 1.57 6.30 1.48
CA GLY A 143 1.49 7.38 2.45
C GLY A 143 0.59 6.99 3.62
N GLY A 144 0.13 8.00 4.37
CA GLY A 144 -0.92 7.81 5.37
C GLY A 144 -0.51 6.93 6.56
N THR A 145 -1.50 6.30 7.20
CA THR A 145 -1.31 5.48 8.40
C THR A 145 -2.08 4.16 8.33
N LEU A 146 -1.40 3.06 8.63
CA LEU A 146 -2.01 1.78 8.99
C LEU A 146 -1.77 1.53 10.48
N VAL A 147 -2.83 1.38 11.26
CA VAL A 147 -2.76 0.95 12.67
C VAL A 147 -3.41 -0.41 12.82
N ALA A 148 -2.65 -1.43 13.24
CA ALA A 148 -3.15 -2.78 13.45
C ALA A 148 -2.63 -3.40 14.76
N SER A 149 -3.49 -3.60 15.77
CA SER A 149 -3.05 -4.22 17.03
C SER A 149 -2.88 -5.74 17.00
N GLY A 150 -3.16 -6.37 15.86
CA GLY A 150 -2.84 -7.77 15.59
C GLY A 150 -2.71 -7.99 14.08
N PHE A 151 -1.55 -8.49 13.65
CA PHE A 151 -1.23 -8.73 12.24
C PHE A 151 -0.89 -10.21 12.04
N ASN A 152 -1.64 -10.88 11.17
CA ASN A 152 -1.42 -12.27 10.83
C ASN A 152 -1.34 -12.41 9.31
N VAL A 153 -0.34 -13.16 8.86
CA VAL A 153 -0.15 -13.47 7.45
C VAL A 153 -0.52 -14.93 7.29
N GLY A 154 -1.77 -15.19 6.92
CA GLY A 154 -2.37 -16.51 6.90
C GLY A 154 -2.17 -17.20 5.56
N ASN A 155 -1.37 -18.27 5.51
CA ASN A 155 -1.17 -19.09 4.30
C ASN A 155 -0.97 -18.26 3.03
N ILE A 156 0.03 -17.38 3.01
CA ILE A 156 0.55 -16.91 1.74
C ILE A 156 1.11 -18.13 1.01
N SER A 157 0.61 -18.38 -0.20
CA SER A 157 0.94 -19.55 -1.00
C SER A 157 2.32 -19.45 -1.65
N ASP A 158 2.94 -18.27 -1.61
CA ASP A 158 4.18 -17.94 -2.29
C ASP A 158 5.10 -17.10 -1.37
N SER A 159 6.23 -17.68 -0.96
CA SER A 159 7.22 -16.96 -0.15
C SER A 159 7.84 -15.75 -0.86
N GLU A 160 7.70 -15.66 -2.18
CA GLU A 160 8.13 -14.52 -2.99
C GLU A 160 7.04 -13.45 -3.18
N HIS A 161 5.93 -13.54 -2.45
CA HIS A 161 4.90 -12.50 -2.44
C HIS A 161 5.19 -11.42 -1.40
N SER A 162 5.11 -10.15 -1.81
CA SER A 162 5.08 -9.03 -0.89
C SER A 162 3.67 -8.79 -0.39
N PHE A 163 3.44 -9.06 0.89
CA PHE A 163 2.14 -8.82 1.51
C PHE A 163 1.96 -7.39 2.00
N LEU A 164 3.07 -6.67 2.17
CA LEU A 164 3.10 -5.28 2.57
C LEU A 164 4.24 -4.58 1.84
N THR A 165 3.90 -3.63 0.97
CA THR A 165 4.87 -2.76 0.29
C THR A 165 4.81 -1.35 0.88
N ILE A 166 5.96 -0.77 1.21
CA ILE A 166 6.08 0.53 1.89
C ILE A 166 6.97 1.47 1.07
N SER A 167 6.34 2.46 0.44
CA SER A 167 7.00 3.60 -0.20
C SER A 167 6.83 4.91 0.59
N GLY A 168 5.80 5.00 1.44
CA GLY A 168 5.56 6.15 2.32
C GLY A 168 4.63 5.81 3.50
N GLY A 169 4.43 6.77 4.40
CA GLY A 169 3.50 6.65 5.52
C GLY A 169 4.04 5.90 6.74
N LEU A 170 3.15 5.58 7.68
CA LEU A 170 3.45 4.82 8.90
C LEU A 170 2.63 3.54 8.95
N VAL A 171 3.30 2.42 9.17
CA VAL A 171 2.67 1.15 9.56
C VAL A 171 2.98 0.90 11.04
N ASP A 172 1.95 0.94 11.88
CA ASP A 172 2.02 0.67 13.32
C ASP A 172 1.33 -0.67 13.63
N LEU A 173 2.13 -1.67 14.02
CA LEU A 173 1.68 -3.00 14.39
C LEU A 173 1.93 -3.25 15.88
N ASN A 174 0.86 -3.40 16.69
CA ASN A 174 1.04 -3.65 18.14
C ASN A 174 1.37 -5.11 18.51
N SER A 175 1.87 -5.90 17.56
CA SER A 175 2.26 -7.29 17.79
C SER A 175 3.34 -7.72 16.81
N THR A 176 4.32 -8.49 17.30
CA THR A 176 5.25 -9.21 16.43
C THR A 176 4.54 -10.32 15.65
N PHE A 177 5.14 -10.74 14.53
CA PHE A 177 4.60 -11.80 13.69
C PHE A 177 5.74 -12.61 13.04
N THR A 178 5.41 -13.79 12.52
CA THR A 178 6.33 -14.59 11.70
C THR A 178 5.81 -14.58 10.26
N PRO A 179 6.54 -13.99 9.30
CA PRO A 179 6.04 -13.84 7.95
C PRO A 179 6.02 -15.17 7.18
N THR A 180 5.02 -15.35 6.32
CA THR A 180 4.97 -16.40 5.27
C THR A 180 5.12 -15.81 3.86
N GLY A 181 5.70 -14.61 3.78
CA GLY A 181 6.05 -13.82 2.58
C GLY A 181 7.04 -12.74 3.01
N PHE A 182 6.99 -11.53 2.43
CA PHE A 182 7.85 -10.44 2.91
C PHE A 182 7.21 -9.05 2.95
N ILE A 183 7.73 -8.22 3.86
CA ILE A 183 7.57 -6.77 3.81
C ILE A 183 8.62 -6.21 2.85
N ASN A 184 8.20 -5.33 1.95
CA ASN A 184 9.08 -4.69 0.99
C ASN A 184 9.12 -3.18 1.21
N PHE A 185 10.30 -2.62 1.45
CA PHE A 185 10.51 -1.19 1.27
C PHE A 185 10.99 -0.94 -0.16
N THR A 186 10.48 0.12 -0.79
CA THR A 186 10.90 0.49 -2.15
C THR A 186 12.02 1.54 -2.12
N SER A 187 12.75 1.65 -3.22
CA SER A 187 13.75 2.68 -3.43
C SER A 187 13.18 4.07 -3.17
N GLY A 188 13.91 4.89 -2.41
CA GLY A 188 13.46 6.24 -2.04
C GLY A 188 12.29 6.29 -1.05
N SER A 189 11.93 5.16 -0.42
CA SER A 189 10.84 5.11 0.57
C SER A 189 11.08 6.10 1.70
N THR A 190 10.04 6.87 2.04
CA THR A 190 9.99 7.71 3.23
C THR A 190 9.11 7.10 4.32
N GLY A 191 8.72 5.84 4.14
CA GLY A 191 7.83 5.15 5.06
C GLY A 191 8.53 4.65 6.32
N ALA A 192 7.73 4.33 7.32
CA ALA A 192 8.17 3.78 8.59
C ALA A 192 7.36 2.53 8.96
N LEU A 193 8.04 1.57 9.59
CA LEU A 193 7.43 0.39 10.18
C LEU A 193 7.73 0.39 11.68
N ASP A 194 6.69 0.48 12.49
CA ASP A 194 6.73 0.35 13.95
C ASP A 194 6.05 -0.96 14.35
N ILE A 195 6.79 -1.84 15.01
CA ILE A 195 6.29 -3.10 15.53
C ILE A 195 6.51 -3.08 17.04
N ALA A 196 5.45 -3.25 17.82
CA ALA A 196 5.55 -3.23 19.26
C ALA A 196 6.57 -4.25 19.77
N ALA A 197 7.47 -3.76 20.64
CA ALA A 197 8.59 -4.50 21.22
C ALA A 197 9.63 -5.02 20.20
N ALA A 198 9.60 -4.56 18.95
CA ALA A 198 10.70 -4.78 18.02
C ALA A 198 11.89 -3.88 18.36
N ASP A 199 13.08 -4.42 18.16
CA ASP A 199 14.35 -3.73 18.26
C ASP A 199 15.18 -3.99 17.00
N GLN A 200 16.42 -3.47 16.97
CA GLN A 200 17.31 -3.69 15.85
C GLN A 200 17.54 -5.18 15.54
N SER A 201 17.71 -6.02 16.58
CA SER A 201 17.93 -7.45 16.39
C SER A 201 16.72 -8.14 15.77
N TYR A 202 15.51 -7.70 16.09
CA TYR A 202 14.29 -8.23 15.48
C TYR A 202 14.26 -7.96 13.97
N TYR A 203 14.51 -6.70 13.55
CA TYR A 203 14.50 -6.33 12.14
C TYR A 203 15.65 -6.96 11.34
N GLU A 204 16.85 -7.05 11.92
CA GLU A 204 17.97 -7.77 11.31
C GLU A 204 17.64 -9.27 11.13
N GLY A 205 16.90 -9.87 12.07
CA GLY A 205 16.40 -11.24 11.94
C GLY A 205 15.39 -11.41 10.79
N LEU A 206 14.48 -10.43 10.61
CA LEU A 206 13.57 -10.41 9.46
C LEU A 206 14.32 -10.26 8.14
N TRP A 207 15.34 -9.41 8.09
CA TRP A 207 16.21 -9.25 6.92
C TRP A 207 16.95 -10.55 6.60
N ALA A 208 17.60 -11.16 7.59
CA ALA A 208 18.39 -12.38 7.40
C ALA A 208 17.53 -13.58 6.97
N SER A 209 16.27 -13.63 7.40
CA SER A 209 15.32 -14.67 6.99
C SER A 209 14.60 -14.38 5.66
N GLY A 210 14.80 -13.20 5.07
CA GLY A 210 14.13 -12.76 3.84
C GLY A 210 12.70 -12.26 4.02
N GLY A 211 12.23 -12.13 5.26
CA GLY A 211 10.90 -11.61 5.61
C GLY A 211 10.78 -10.08 5.57
N LEU A 212 11.91 -9.37 5.51
CA LEU A 212 12.02 -7.94 5.23
C LEU A 212 12.97 -7.76 4.06
N ARG A 213 12.57 -7.02 3.03
CA ARG A 213 13.35 -6.79 1.80
C ARG A 213 13.37 -5.32 1.40
N TYR A 214 14.35 -4.96 0.58
CA TYR A 214 14.46 -3.65 -0.07
C TYR A 214 14.48 -3.87 -1.59
N ASP A 215 13.58 -3.24 -2.32
CA ASP A 215 13.37 -3.45 -3.76
C ASP A 215 13.21 -4.94 -4.14
N GLY A 216 12.51 -5.70 -3.30
CA GLY A 216 12.21 -7.12 -3.50
C GLY A 216 13.36 -8.07 -3.19
N ALA A 217 14.53 -7.57 -2.75
CA ALA A 217 15.72 -8.38 -2.49
C ALA A 217 16.43 -8.05 -1.16
N ASN A 218 17.33 -8.96 -0.74
CA ASN A 218 18.23 -8.77 0.39
C ASN A 218 19.69 -8.67 -0.08
N SER A 219 19.99 -7.72 -0.97
CA SER A 219 21.37 -7.49 -1.42
C SER A 219 22.11 -6.53 -0.48
N GLY A 220 23.34 -6.84 -0.07
CA GLY A 220 24.11 -6.00 0.85
C GLY A 220 23.83 -6.30 2.33
N THR A 221 24.12 -5.36 3.21
CA THR A 221 23.88 -5.47 4.65
C THR A 221 22.60 -4.73 5.05
N PHE A 222 22.00 -5.11 6.19
CA PHE A 222 20.82 -4.43 6.73
C PHE A 222 21.05 -2.91 6.88
N ALA A 223 22.21 -2.52 7.40
CA ALA A 223 22.57 -1.12 7.63
C ALA A 223 22.80 -0.29 6.36
N ASP A 224 22.95 -0.94 5.19
CA ASP A 224 23.03 -0.23 3.91
C ASP A 224 21.65 0.31 3.49
N HIS A 225 20.57 -0.28 4.01
CA HIS A 225 19.19 -0.02 3.57
C HIS A 225 18.29 0.51 4.68
N PHE A 226 18.58 0.20 5.94
CA PHE A 226 17.68 0.45 7.06
C PHE A 226 18.38 1.03 8.28
N GLU A 227 17.62 1.85 9.01
CA GLU A 227 17.96 2.37 10.33
C GLU A 227 16.82 2.05 11.30
N VAL A 228 17.16 1.81 12.57
CA VAL A 228 16.19 1.57 13.64
C VAL A 228 16.39 2.60 14.74
N THR A 229 15.40 3.48 14.92
CA THR A 229 15.41 4.49 15.99
C THR A 229 14.17 4.33 16.86
N GLY A 230 14.36 4.11 18.17
CA GLY A 230 13.24 4.00 19.12
C GLY A 230 12.29 2.83 18.86
N GLY A 231 12.74 1.77 18.17
CA GLY A 231 11.90 0.63 17.77
C GLY A 231 11.26 0.76 16.39
N VAL A 232 11.39 1.93 15.76
CA VAL A 232 10.85 2.22 14.43
C VAL A 232 11.92 1.96 13.37
N LEU A 233 11.58 1.14 12.37
CA LEU A 233 12.38 0.87 11.19
C LEU A 233 12.07 1.88 10.09
N THR A 234 13.10 2.47 9.50
CA THR A 234 12.98 3.36 8.33
C THR A 234 14.00 2.97 7.27
N ALA A 235 13.67 3.19 5.99
CA ALA A 235 14.66 3.10 4.93
C ALA A 235 15.69 4.23 5.04
N VAL A 236 16.96 3.93 4.84
CA VAL A 236 18.02 4.93 4.76
C VAL A 236 17.92 5.60 3.39
N ALA A 237 17.90 6.93 3.38
CA ALA A 237 18.03 7.68 2.15
C ALA A 237 19.42 7.41 1.56
N VAL A 238 19.50 6.65 0.46
CA VAL A 238 20.74 6.54 -0.31
C VAL A 238 21.01 7.93 -0.89
N PRO A 239 22.12 8.60 -0.52
CA PRO A 239 22.43 9.89 -1.10
C PRO A 239 22.57 9.71 -2.61
N GLU A 240 21.74 10.38 -3.41
CA GLU A 240 21.97 10.40 -4.84
C GLU A 240 23.39 10.92 -5.08
N PRO A 241 24.17 10.31 -5.99
CA PRO A 241 25.47 10.84 -6.35
C PRO A 241 25.22 12.25 -6.89
N SER A 242 25.54 13.26 -6.07
CA SER A 242 25.16 14.64 -6.37
C SER A 242 25.54 14.99 -7.80
N SER A 243 24.62 15.59 -8.56
CA SER A 243 24.83 15.98 -9.96
C SER A 243 26.10 16.83 -10.15
N THR A 244 26.58 17.47 -9.07
CA THR A 244 27.89 18.12 -8.94
C THR A 244 29.08 17.20 -9.22
N ALA A 245 29.06 15.95 -8.77
CA ALA A 245 30.09 14.96 -9.07
C ALA A 245 30.08 14.61 -10.58
N LEU A 246 28.90 14.36 -11.16
CA LEU A 246 28.76 14.02 -12.57
C LEU A 246 29.13 15.18 -13.51
N LEU A 247 28.73 16.41 -13.17
CA LEU A 247 29.11 17.64 -13.89
C LEU A 247 30.60 17.97 -13.70
N GLY A 248 31.16 17.70 -12.52
CA GLY A 248 32.59 17.83 -12.26
C GLY A 248 33.43 16.91 -13.15
N PHE A 249 33.01 15.65 -13.31
CA PHE A 249 33.66 14.71 -14.23
C PHE A 249 33.48 15.10 -15.69
N ALA A 250 32.29 15.54 -16.12
CA ALA A 250 32.07 16.04 -17.48
C ALA A 250 32.93 17.28 -17.78
N GLY A 251 33.07 18.20 -16.80
CA GLY A 251 33.94 19.36 -16.88
C GLY A 251 35.42 18.98 -17.00
N LEU A 252 35.88 17.97 -16.26
CA LEU A 252 37.27 17.47 -16.33
C LEU A 252 37.56 16.84 -17.69
N PHE A 253 36.63 16.06 -18.25
CA PHE A 253 36.76 15.49 -19.60
C PHE A 253 36.81 16.56 -20.70
N LEU A 254 36.01 17.63 -20.57
CA LEU A 254 36.05 18.78 -21.49
C LEU A 254 37.37 19.56 -21.39
N LEU A 255 37.91 19.74 -20.18
CA LEU A 255 39.22 20.36 -19.97
C LEU A 255 40.37 19.50 -20.51
N ALA A 256 40.31 18.19 -20.32
CA ALA A 256 41.31 17.26 -20.83
C ALA A 256 41.31 17.20 -22.38
N LYS A 257 40.14 17.32 -23.02
CA LYS A 257 40.02 17.37 -24.48
C LYS A 257 40.52 18.68 -25.09
N ARG A 258 40.46 19.81 -24.36
CA ARG A 258 40.92 21.13 -24.84
C ARG A 258 42.45 21.29 -24.82
N ARG A 259 43.18 20.41 -24.15
CA ARG A 259 44.66 20.45 -24.02
C ARG A 259 45.39 19.52 -24.99
N ARG A 260 44.70 18.95 -25.97
CA ARG A 260 45.29 18.28 -27.15
C ARG A 260 44.99 19.12 -28.38
#